data_AF-A0A7V2KQQ0-F1
#
_entry.id   AF-A0A7V2KQQ0-F1
#
_cell.length_a   1.000
_cell.length_b   1.000
_cell.length_c   1.000
_cell.angle_alpha   90.00
_cell.angle_beta   90.00
_cell.angle_gamma   90.00
#
_symmetry.space_group_name_H-M   'P 1'
#
loop_
_entity.id
_entity.type
_entity.pdbx_description
1 polymer ?
#
loop_
_entity_poly.entity_id
_entity_poly.type
_entity_poly.pdbx_seq_one_letter_code
_entity_poly.pdbx_strand_id
1 'polypeptide(L)'
;LEGQPVLVHAGPFANIAVGQSSIVADQVALKLSDYHVTESGFGADIGFEKFWNIKCRLSGLTPNCAVIVATVRALKMHGGGPKVVPGKPLDESYTSENVGLVEKGCVNLIAHIETVKKSGVNPVVCINSFHTDTRDEIAAVRRLAEQAGARVALSEHWLRGGAGALELADAVIDACEDKVNFKLLYEDSMPIRQRIETIAREVYGADGVSYSAEAKAKAERMENDPNMKNMATCMVKTHLSLSHDPVLKGRPKGWTLPIRDILTYGGAGFIVPVAGDIKLMPGTSSDPAFRKIDIDVETGKVKGLF
;
A
#
# COMPACT_ATOMS: atom_id res chain seq x y z
N LEU A 1 -21.16 7.12 -7.24
CA LEU A 1 -21.84 8.22 -7.97
C LEU A 1 -22.64 7.71 -9.15
N GLU A 2 -22.15 6.70 -9.87
CA GLU A 2 -22.80 6.15 -11.08
C GLU A 2 -23.65 4.88 -10.82
N GLY A 3 -24.00 4.60 -9.55
CA GLY A 3 -24.95 3.55 -9.20
C GLY A 3 -24.37 2.12 -9.07
N GLN A 4 -23.06 1.93 -9.20
CA GLN A 4 -22.43 0.63 -8.98
C GLN A 4 -22.55 0.19 -7.50
N PRO A 5 -22.75 -1.10 -7.23
CA PRO A 5 -22.84 -1.62 -5.87
C PRO A 5 -21.49 -1.47 -5.15
N VAL A 6 -21.53 -1.05 -3.88
CA VAL A 6 -20.34 -0.87 -3.03
C VAL A 6 -20.61 -1.44 -1.65
N LEU A 7 -19.69 -2.26 -1.14
CA LEU A 7 -19.69 -2.73 0.24
C LEU A 7 -18.67 -1.93 1.06
N VAL A 8 -19.15 -1.18 2.05
CA VAL A 8 -18.28 -0.48 3.03
C VAL A 8 -18.40 -1.19 4.37
N HIS A 9 -17.41 -2.00 4.72
CA HIS A 9 -17.47 -2.82 5.93
C HIS A 9 -16.10 -3.04 6.58
N ALA A 10 -15.99 -2.58 7.83
CA ALA A 10 -14.76 -2.47 8.62
C ALA A 10 -13.68 -1.54 8.01
N GLY A 11 -12.73 -1.12 8.86
CA GLY A 11 -11.64 -0.21 8.48
C GLY A 11 -10.51 -0.20 9.51
N PRO A 12 -9.77 -1.31 9.67
CA PRO A 12 -8.64 -1.36 10.59
C PRO A 12 -7.48 -0.50 10.07
N PHE A 13 -6.64 -0.01 10.98
CA PHE A 13 -5.41 0.70 10.63
C PHE A 13 -4.48 -0.16 9.78
N ALA A 14 -3.88 0.42 8.73
CA ALA A 14 -2.89 -0.27 7.89
C ALA A 14 -1.48 -0.32 8.49
N ASN A 15 -1.17 0.50 9.51
CA ASN A 15 0.15 0.48 10.16
C ASN A 15 0.24 -0.68 11.16
N ILE A 16 -0.64 -0.72 12.15
CA ILE A 16 -0.64 -1.69 13.25
C ILE A 16 -1.48 -2.93 12.96
N ALA A 17 -2.41 -2.87 12.01
CA ALA A 17 -3.24 -3.98 11.61
C ALA A 17 -3.16 -4.17 10.08
N VAL A 18 -4.11 -4.91 9.54
CA VAL A 18 -4.07 -5.41 8.16
C VAL A 18 -4.38 -4.31 7.12
N GLY A 19 -5.24 -3.33 7.46
CA GLY A 19 -5.51 -2.19 6.58
C GLY A 19 -6.51 -2.45 5.44
N GLN A 20 -7.36 -3.47 5.54
CA GLN A 20 -8.37 -3.80 4.53
C GLN A 20 -9.77 -3.93 5.11
N SER A 21 -10.76 -3.83 4.23
CA SER A 21 -12.14 -4.25 4.48
C SER A 21 -12.24 -5.72 4.91
N SER A 22 -13.37 -6.10 5.50
CA SER A 22 -13.57 -7.45 6.02
C SER A 22 -13.51 -8.55 4.95
N ILE A 23 -13.02 -9.74 5.32
CA ILE A 23 -13.09 -10.95 4.50
C ILE A 23 -14.54 -11.32 4.13
N VAL A 24 -15.49 -11.10 5.06
CA VAL A 24 -16.91 -11.41 4.81
C VAL A 24 -17.47 -10.59 3.65
N ALA A 25 -17.11 -9.30 3.56
CA ALA A 25 -17.53 -8.47 2.44
C ALA A 25 -16.96 -8.97 1.11
N ASP A 26 -15.70 -9.40 1.07
CA ASP A 26 -15.10 -9.99 -0.14
C ASP A 26 -15.81 -11.29 -0.54
N GLN A 27 -16.10 -12.17 0.43
CA GLN A 27 -16.79 -13.42 0.17
C GLN A 27 -18.20 -13.21 -0.38
N VAL A 28 -18.93 -12.22 0.14
CA VAL A 28 -20.26 -11.86 -0.38
C VAL A 28 -20.15 -11.27 -1.77
N ALA A 29 -19.24 -10.31 -2.00
CA ALA A 29 -19.06 -9.67 -3.30
C ALA A 29 -18.70 -10.69 -4.40
N LEU A 30 -17.76 -11.59 -4.12
CA LEU A 30 -17.34 -12.66 -5.06
C LEU A 30 -18.45 -13.67 -5.39
N LYS A 31 -19.59 -13.66 -4.70
CA LYS A 31 -20.78 -14.45 -5.04
C LYS A 31 -21.83 -13.66 -5.82
N LEU A 32 -21.70 -12.33 -5.85
CA LEU A 32 -22.68 -11.42 -6.44
C LEU A 32 -22.16 -10.68 -7.68
N SER A 33 -20.86 -10.74 -7.97
CA SER A 33 -20.25 -10.09 -9.12
C SER A 33 -19.17 -10.95 -9.78
N ASP A 34 -18.98 -10.73 -11.09
CA ASP A 34 -17.90 -11.37 -11.86
C ASP A 34 -16.53 -10.77 -11.51
N TYR A 35 -16.51 -9.47 -11.19
CA TYR A 35 -15.32 -8.76 -10.72
C TYR A 35 -15.61 -8.15 -9.34
N HIS A 36 -14.69 -8.34 -8.40
CA HIS A 36 -14.68 -7.68 -7.10
C HIS A 36 -13.42 -6.85 -6.95
N VAL A 37 -13.58 -5.53 -6.83
CA VAL A 37 -12.47 -4.60 -6.62
C VAL A 37 -12.39 -4.27 -5.13
N THR A 38 -11.25 -4.55 -4.52
CA THR A 38 -10.93 -4.20 -3.13
C THR A 38 -9.57 -3.52 -3.07
N GLU A 39 -9.29 -2.84 -1.97
CA GLU A 39 -8.05 -2.12 -1.75
C GLU A 39 -7.39 -2.50 -0.42
N SER A 40 -6.16 -2.02 -0.24
CA SER A 40 -5.44 -2.05 1.03
C SER A 40 -4.86 -0.67 1.31
N GLY A 41 -4.86 -0.26 2.57
CA GLY A 41 -4.23 0.99 2.98
C GLY A 41 -2.71 0.98 2.80
N PHE A 42 -2.15 2.16 2.50
CA PHE A 42 -0.73 2.39 2.17
C PHE A 42 -0.25 1.73 0.86
N GLY A 43 1.07 1.77 0.62
CA GLY A 43 1.69 1.21 -0.58
C GLY A 43 1.73 -0.32 -0.58
N ALA A 44 2.17 -0.90 -1.70
CA ALA A 44 2.20 -2.35 -1.86
C ALA A 44 3.18 -3.06 -0.90
N ASP A 45 4.14 -2.33 -0.36
CA ASP A 45 5.07 -2.80 0.67
C ASP A 45 4.38 -3.05 2.03
N ILE A 46 3.26 -2.39 2.33
CA ILE A 46 2.51 -2.62 3.56
C ILE A 46 1.14 -3.22 3.27
N GLY A 47 0.31 -2.51 2.51
CA GLY A 47 -1.07 -2.88 2.27
C GLY A 47 -1.18 -4.18 1.49
N PHE A 48 -0.52 -4.25 0.32
CA PHE A 48 -0.54 -5.46 -0.50
C PHE A 48 0.22 -6.61 0.17
N GLU A 49 1.36 -6.36 0.82
CA GLU A 49 2.09 -7.38 1.59
C GLU A 49 1.18 -8.04 2.64
N LYS A 50 0.42 -7.25 3.41
CA LYS A 50 -0.53 -7.77 4.40
C LYS A 50 -1.75 -8.43 3.76
N PHE A 51 -2.24 -7.90 2.63
CA PHE A 51 -3.32 -8.53 1.87
C PHE A 51 -2.88 -9.92 1.40
N TRP A 52 -1.68 -10.01 0.86
CA TRP A 52 -1.04 -11.21 0.35
C TRP A 52 -0.77 -12.23 1.46
N ASN A 53 -0.01 -11.85 2.49
CA ASN A 53 0.50 -12.79 3.49
C ASN A 53 -0.42 -13.00 4.70
N ILE A 54 -1.44 -12.15 4.89
CA ILE A 54 -2.40 -12.26 5.99
C ILE A 54 -3.82 -12.47 5.46
N LYS A 55 -4.38 -11.52 4.71
CA LYS A 55 -5.80 -11.58 4.31
C LYS A 55 -6.09 -12.80 3.43
N CYS A 56 -5.31 -13.01 2.37
CA CYS A 56 -5.43 -14.16 1.48
C CYS A 56 -5.12 -15.47 2.19
N ARG A 57 -4.10 -15.49 3.06
CA ARG A 57 -3.77 -16.65 3.90
C ARG A 57 -4.95 -17.09 4.76
N LEU A 58 -5.63 -16.15 5.40
CA LEU A 58 -6.75 -16.43 6.29
C LEU A 58 -8.07 -16.70 5.55
N SER A 59 -8.31 -16.03 4.42
CA SER A 59 -9.56 -16.16 3.67
C SER A 59 -9.56 -17.35 2.71
N GLY A 60 -8.38 -17.83 2.30
CA GLY A 60 -8.21 -18.80 1.21
C GLY A 60 -8.47 -18.20 -0.19
N LEU A 61 -8.70 -16.88 -0.28
CA LEU A 61 -8.94 -16.21 -1.56
C LEU A 61 -7.63 -15.94 -2.30
N THR A 62 -7.70 -15.96 -3.62
CA THR A 62 -6.56 -15.66 -4.51
C THR A 62 -6.94 -14.49 -5.42
N PRO A 63 -6.12 -13.41 -5.48
CA PRO A 63 -6.36 -12.31 -6.40
C PRO A 63 -5.97 -12.68 -7.84
N ASN A 64 -6.75 -12.21 -8.82
CA ASN A 64 -6.46 -12.39 -10.25
C ASN A 64 -5.44 -11.38 -10.79
N CYS A 65 -5.48 -10.14 -10.30
CA CYS A 65 -4.50 -9.11 -10.62
C CYS A 65 -4.34 -8.15 -9.43
N ALA A 66 -3.36 -7.26 -9.50
CA ALA A 66 -3.19 -6.19 -8.53
C ALA A 66 -2.88 -4.86 -9.25
N VAL A 67 -3.71 -3.85 -8.98
CA VAL A 67 -3.52 -2.50 -9.52
C VAL A 67 -2.63 -1.68 -8.59
N ILE A 68 -1.54 -1.14 -9.12
CA ILE A 68 -0.65 -0.22 -8.43
C ILE A 68 -0.92 1.19 -8.97
N VAL A 69 -1.49 2.05 -8.12
CA VAL A 69 -1.77 3.44 -8.49
C VAL A 69 -0.52 4.30 -8.29
N ALA A 70 -0.18 5.09 -9.30
CA ALA A 70 0.92 6.06 -9.25
C ALA A 70 0.50 7.41 -9.85
N THR A 71 1.13 8.49 -9.41
CA THR A 71 1.00 9.82 -10.03
C THR A 71 2.37 10.35 -10.40
N VAL A 72 2.44 11.13 -11.48
CA VAL A 72 3.68 11.79 -11.92
C VAL A 72 4.31 12.60 -10.77
N ARG A 73 3.50 13.36 -10.05
CA ARG A 73 3.93 14.15 -8.89
C ARG A 73 4.54 13.33 -7.77
N ALA A 74 3.94 12.19 -7.42
CA ALA A 74 4.49 11.29 -6.41
C ALA A 74 5.84 10.73 -6.87
N LEU A 75 5.96 10.34 -8.15
CA LEU A 75 7.22 9.85 -8.70
C LEU A 75 8.30 10.94 -8.67
N LYS A 76 7.99 12.20 -9.02
CA LYS A 76 8.95 13.30 -8.85
C LYS A 76 9.45 13.45 -7.41
N MET A 77 8.57 13.28 -6.42
CA MET A 77 8.97 13.30 -5.00
C MET A 77 9.91 12.14 -4.69
N HIS A 78 9.61 10.94 -5.20
CA HIS A 78 10.50 9.79 -5.07
C HIS A 78 11.83 9.95 -5.81
N GLY A 79 11.88 10.77 -6.85
CA GLY A 79 13.07 11.09 -7.64
C GLY A 79 13.98 12.19 -7.06
N GLY A 80 13.66 12.71 -5.87
CA GLY A 80 14.43 13.74 -5.19
C GLY A 80 13.85 15.15 -5.27
N GLY A 81 12.57 15.29 -5.61
CA GLY A 81 11.88 16.57 -5.57
C GLY A 81 11.87 17.21 -4.16
N PRO A 82 11.64 18.54 -4.05
CA PRO A 82 11.66 19.27 -2.78
C PRO A 82 10.64 18.75 -1.76
N LYS A 83 10.94 18.84 -0.48
CA LYS A 83 10.07 18.31 0.59
C LYS A 83 8.67 18.92 0.53
N VAL A 84 7.66 18.07 0.36
CA VAL A 84 6.24 18.47 0.44
C VAL A 84 5.83 18.59 1.90
N VAL A 85 5.24 19.73 2.26
CA VAL A 85 4.75 20.01 3.63
C VAL A 85 3.24 20.27 3.57
N PRO A 86 2.41 19.55 4.34
CA PRO A 86 0.98 19.79 4.38
C PRO A 86 0.64 21.25 4.70
N GLY A 87 -0.30 21.82 3.94
CA GLY A 87 -0.73 23.22 4.10
C GLY A 87 0.18 24.27 3.45
N LYS A 88 1.29 23.87 2.82
CA LYS A 88 2.10 24.77 1.99
C LYS A 88 1.84 24.54 0.50
N PRO A 89 1.95 25.57 -0.35
CA PRO A 89 1.95 25.40 -1.79
C PRO A 89 3.01 24.40 -2.22
N LEU A 90 2.71 23.66 -3.29
CA LEU A 90 3.67 22.75 -3.90
C LEU A 90 4.78 23.56 -4.57
N ASP A 91 5.98 23.02 -4.51
CA ASP A 91 7.09 23.53 -5.30
C ASP A 91 6.79 23.38 -6.80
N GLU A 92 7.25 24.32 -7.62
CA GLU A 92 7.00 24.34 -9.07
C GLU A 92 7.52 23.08 -9.76
N SER A 93 8.56 22.43 -9.23
CA SER A 93 9.05 21.15 -9.74
C SER A 93 7.98 20.06 -9.79
N TYR A 94 6.89 20.18 -9.01
CA TYR A 94 5.75 19.26 -9.05
C TYR A 94 4.68 19.65 -10.05
N THR A 95 4.60 20.91 -10.48
CA THR A 95 3.56 21.42 -11.38
C THR A 95 4.08 21.73 -12.79
N SER A 96 5.40 21.80 -12.97
CA SER A 96 6.08 21.97 -14.25
C SER A 96 6.73 20.65 -14.70
N GLU A 97 6.95 20.50 -16.00
CA GLU A 97 7.55 19.30 -16.56
C GLU A 97 8.96 19.03 -16.00
N ASN A 98 9.19 17.79 -15.58
CA ASN A 98 10.49 17.28 -15.16
C ASN A 98 10.56 15.76 -15.31
N VAL A 99 10.75 15.29 -16.55
CA VAL A 99 10.90 13.86 -16.88
C VAL A 99 12.04 13.21 -16.08
N GLY A 100 13.16 13.92 -15.87
CA GLY A 100 14.31 13.38 -15.13
C GLY A 100 14.00 13.03 -13.67
N LEU A 101 13.17 13.84 -12.97
CA LEU A 101 12.69 13.49 -11.63
C LEU A 101 11.73 12.30 -11.66
N VAL A 102 10.85 12.23 -12.66
CA VAL A 102 9.93 11.10 -12.84
C VAL A 102 10.70 9.79 -13.02
N GLU A 103 11.68 9.75 -13.92
CA GLU A 103 12.49 8.57 -14.18
C GLU A 103 13.26 8.12 -12.94
N LYS A 104 13.91 9.06 -12.23
CA LYS A 104 14.60 8.76 -10.97
C LYS A 104 13.64 8.22 -9.90
N GLY A 105 12.39 8.68 -9.89
CA GLY A 105 11.37 8.24 -8.95
C GLY A 105 10.75 6.88 -9.26
N CYS A 106 10.73 6.48 -10.54
CA CYS A 106 10.15 5.21 -10.98
C CYS A 106 10.81 3.99 -10.33
N VAL A 107 12.02 4.11 -9.77
CA VAL A 107 12.64 3.04 -8.98
C VAL A 107 11.77 2.59 -7.78
N ASN A 108 10.94 3.49 -7.24
CA ASN A 108 9.96 3.16 -6.20
C ASN A 108 8.79 2.35 -6.77
N LEU A 109 8.21 2.80 -7.88
CA LEU A 109 7.13 2.08 -8.58
C LEU A 109 7.58 0.68 -9.01
N ILE A 110 8.79 0.56 -9.56
CA ILE A 110 9.39 -0.71 -9.97
C ILE A 110 9.52 -1.66 -8.78
N ALA A 111 9.94 -1.17 -7.59
CA ALA A 111 9.98 -2.01 -6.40
C ALA A 111 8.60 -2.55 -6.01
N HIS A 112 7.53 -1.75 -6.14
CA HIS A 112 6.16 -2.21 -5.89
C HIS A 112 5.67 -3.22 -6.93
N ILE A 113 6.02 -3.03 -8.21
CA ILE A 113 5.75 -4.02 -9.29
C ILE A 113 6.45 -5.34 -8.96
N GLU A 114 7.72 -5.31 -8.58
CA GLU A 114 8.48 -6.49 -8.18
C GLU A 114 7.84 -7.21 -6.98
N THR A 115 7.38 -6.46 -5.96
CA THR A 115 6.65 -7.01 -4.81
C THR A 115 5.38 -7.74 -5.23
N VAL A 116 4.57 -7.16 -6.12
CA VAL A 116 3.38 -7.84 -6.65
C VAL A 116 3.76 -9.11 -7.41
N LYS A 117 4.77 -9.06 -8.28
CA LYS A 117 5.22 -10.23 -9.04
C LYS A 117 5.74 -11.36 -8.15
N LYS A 118 6.34 -11.06 -7.00
CA LYS A 118 6.77 -12.08 -6.01
C LYS A 118 5.62 -12.94 -5.50
N SER A 119 4.40 -12.39 -5.44
CA SER A 119 3.20 -13.15 -5.07
C SER A 119 2.69 -14.08 -6.18
N GLY A 120 3.20 -13.94 -7.41
CA GLY A 120 2.72 -14.67 -8.60
C GLY A 120 1.48 -14.05 -9.25
N VAL A 121 1.06 -12.86 -8.81
CA VAL A 121 -0.09 -12.09 -9.31
C VAL A 121 0.35 -11.12 -10.40
N ASN A 122 -0.54 -10.84 -11.35
CA ASN A 122 -0.28 -9.95 -12.48
C ASN A 122 -0.39 -8.47 -12.05
N PRO A 123 0.68 -7.67 -12.17
CA PRO A 123 0.63 -6.25 -11.87
C PRO A 123 0.05 -5.43 -13.03
N VAL A 124 -0.85 -4.51 -12.69
CA VAL A 124 -1.33 -3.43 -13.57
C VAL A 124 -1.00 -2.09 -12.93
N VAL A 125 -0.38 -1.17 -13.64
CA VAL A 125 -0.12 0.19 -13.15
C VAL A 125 -1.21 1.12 -13.65
N CYS A 126 -1.87 1.80 -12.72
CA CYS A 126 -2.75 2.92 -13.02
C CYS A 126 -1.98 4.23 -12.84
N ILE A 127 -1.73 4.94 -13.93
CA ILE A 127 -1.25 6.32 -13.88
C ILE A 127 -2.48 7.21 -13.67
N ASN A 128 -2.69 7.68 -12.44
CA ASN A 128 -3.77 8.60 -12.14
C ASN A 128 -3.39 10.01 -12.62
N SER A 129 -4.07 10.49 -13.65
CA SER A 129 -3.75 11.72 -14.36
C SER A 129 -4.05 12.96 -13.53
N PHE A 130 -3.14 13.95 -13.60
CA PHE A 130 -3.37 15.30 -13.12
C PHE A 130 -3.23 16.31 -14.27
N HIS A 131 -3.94 17.43 -14.19
CA HIS A 131 -3.97 18.46 -15.25
C HIS A 131 -2.60 19.11 -15.53
N THR A 132 -1.62 18.97 -14.63
CA THR A 132 -0.24 19.46 -14.80
C THR A 132 0.70 18.43 -15.42
N ASP A 133 0.27 17.18 -15.54
CA ASP A 133 1.13 16.09 -16.03
C ASP A 133 1.29 16.21 -17.54
N THR A 134 2.53 16.10 -18.04
CA THR A 134 2.79 16.19 -19.48
C THR A 134 2.80 14.82 -20.15
N ARG A 135 2.68 14.81 -21.49
CA ARG A 135 2.74 13.59 -22.28
C ARG A 135 4.07 12.85 -22.11
N ASP A 136 5.17 13.59 -22.04
CA ASP A 136 6.51 13.01 -21.93
C ASP A 136 6.74 12.38 -20.55
N GLU A 137 6.20 12.98 -19.49
CA GLU A 137 6.22 12.41 -18.15
C GLU A 137 5.39 11.12 -18.07
N ILE A 138 4.17 11.14 -18.60
CA ILE A 138 3.30 9.96 -18.66
C ILE A 138 3.96 8.84 -19.47
N ALA A 139 4.58 9.18 -20.61
CA ALA A 139 5.29 8.23 -21.46
C ALA A 139 6.50 7.61 -20.73
N ALA A 140 7.23 8.39 -19.93
CA ALA A 140 8.34 7.87 -19.13
C ALA A 140 7.88 6.88 -18.07
N VAL A 141 6.79 7.18 -17.34
CA VAL A 141 6.20 6.25 -16.36
C VAL A 141 5.76 4.96 -17.03
N ARG A 142 5.01 5.08 -18.14
CA ARG A 142 4.51 3.92 -18.90
C ARG A 142 5.66 3.03 -19.34
N ARG A 143 6.65 3.59 -20.02
CA ARG A 143 7.81 2.85 -20.52
C ARG A 143 8.54 2.10 -19.40
N LEU A 144 8.79 2.74 -18.26
CA LEU A 144 9.54 2.13 -17.15
C LEU A 144 8.72 1.05 -16.42
N ALA A 145 7.40 1.23 -16.29
CA ALA A 145 6.52 0.22 -15.72
C ALA A 145 6.34 -1.01 -16.64
N GLU A 146 6.20 -0.80 -17.95
CA GLU A 146 6.15 -1.87 -18.96
C GLU A 146 7.46 -2.66 -19.01
N GLN A 147 8.62 -1.97 -18.94
CA GLN A 147 9.94 -2.62 -18.83
C GLN A 147 10.08 -3.48 -17.56
N ALA A 148 9.41 -3.12 -16.47
CA ALA A 148 9.33 -3.94 -15.25
C ALA A 148 8.34 -5.12 -15.37
N GLY A 149 7.60 -5.20 -16.49
CA GLY A 149 6.66 -6.26 -16.81
C GLY A 149 5.28 -6.06 -16.19
N ALA A 150 4.83 -4.81 -16.05
CA ALA A 150 3.45 -4.50 -15.72
C ALA A 150 2.69 -3.99 -16.94
N ARG A 151 1.39 -4.31 -17.02
CA ARG A 151 0.47 -3.57 -17.91
C ARG A 151 0.29 -2.16 -17.37
N VAL A 152 0.04 -1.18 -18.22
CA VAL A 152 -0.10 0.21 -17.78
C VAL A 152 -1.33 0.83 -18.43
N ALA A 153 -2.11 1.56 -17.64
CA ALA A 153 -3.21 2.37 -18.11
C ALA A 153 -3.13 3.79 -17.56
N LEU A 154 -3.41 4.78 -18.40
CA LEU A 154 -3.70 6.13 -17.94
C LEU A 154 -5.15 6.19 -17.46
N SER A 155 -5.41 6.88 -16.37
CA SER A 155 -6.78 7.05 -15.88
C SER A 155 -7.10 8.49 -15.52
N GLU A 156 -8.23 8.96 -16.04
CA GLU A 156 -8.83 10.28 -15.83
C GLU A 156 -10.13 10.17 -15.03
N HIS A 157 -10.32 9.09 -14.27
CA HIS A 157 -11.59 8.78 -13.61
C HIS A 157 -12.04 9.83 -12.59
N TRP A 158 -11.09 10.56 -12.00
CA TRP A 158 -11.42 11.70 -11.14
C TRP A 158 -12.17 12.81 -11.90
N LEU A 159 -11.79 13.08 -13.16
CA LEU A 159 -12.38 14.13 -13.99
C LEU A 159 -13.61 13.63 -14.77
N ARG A 160 -13.57 12.39 -15.26
CA ARG A 160 -14.52 11.86 -16.26
C ARG A 160 -15.36 10.68 -15.75
N GLY A 161 -15.31 10.36 -14.47
CA GLY A 161 -16.01 9.22 -13.90
C GLY A 161 -15.55 7.90 -14.52
N GLY A 162 -16.45 6.92 -14.63
CA GLY A 162 -16.17 5.60 -15.21
C GLY A 162 -15.61 5.67 -16.64
N ALA A 163 -16.04 6.65 -17.44
CA ALA A 163 -15.52 6.85 -18.80
C ALA A 163 -14.02 7.19 -18.84
N GLY A 164 -13.47 7.77 -17.76
CA GLY A 164 -12.04 8.04 -17.60
C GLY A 164 -11.21 6.84 -17.15
N ALA A 165 -11.84 5.70 -16.86
CA ALA A 165 -11.18 4.46 -16.43
C ALA A 165 -11.28 3.32 -17.44
N LEU A 166 -11.77 3.54 -18.67
CA LEU A 166 -11.96 2.46 -19.65
C LEU A 166 -10.65 1.75 -19.99
N GLU A 167 -9.56 2.48 -20.24
CA GLU A 167 -8.23 1.89 -20.48
C GLU A 167 -7.77 1.04 -19.29
N LEU A 168 -8.04 1.51 -18.06
CA LEU A 168 -7.71 0.77 -16.85
C LEU A 168 -8.56 -0.48 -16.70
N ALA A 169 -9.86 -0.41 -17.00
CA ALA A 169 -10.76 -1.54 -16.96
C ALA A 169 -10.33 -2.62 -17.94
N ASP A 170 -10.02 -2.25 -19.19
CA ASP A 170 -9.53 -3.18 -20.21
C ASP A 170 -8.21 -3.84 -19.79
N ALA A 171 -7.27 -3.07 -19.25
CA ALA A 171 -5.99 -3.59 -18.76
C ALA A 171 -6.16 -4.56 -17.56
N VAL A 172 -7.15 -4.30 -16.69
CA VAL A 172 -7.48 -5.17 -15.56
C VAL A 172 -8.18 -6.44 -16.03
N ILE A 173 -9.11 -6.35 -16.96
CA ILE A 173 -9.81 -7.51 -17.55
C ILE A 173 -8.76 -8.43 -18.21
N ASP A 174 -7.89 -7.89 -19.06
CA ASP A 174 -6.83 -8.66 -19.72
C ASP A 174 -5.87 -9.31 -18.71
N ALA A 175 -5.50 -8.60 -17.63
CA ALA A 175 -4.66 -9.15 -16.57
C ALA A 175 -5.34 -10.28 -15.76
N CYS A 176 -6.68 -10.29 -15.70
CA CYS A 176 -7.45 -11.30 -14.99
C CYS A 176 -7.61 -12.60 -15.80
N GLU A 177 -7.48 -12.56 -17.13
CA GLU A 177 -7.49 -13.74 -18.01
C GLU A 177 -6.18 -14.54 -17.92
N ASP A 178 -5.09 -13.89 -17.56
CA ASP A 178 -3.80 -14.53 -17.34
C ASP A 178 -3.83 -15.48 -16.12
N LYS A 179 -3.19 -16.63 -16.26
CA LYS A 179 -3.06 -17.58 -15.15
C LYS A 179 -2.18 -16.99 -14.04
N VAL A 180 -2.74 -16.89 -12.85
CA VAL A 180 -2.02 -16.53 -11.62
C VAL A 180 -1.40 -17.78 -10.98
N ASN A 181 -0.11 -17.69 -10.61
CA ASN A 181 0.58 -18.73 -9.85
C ASN A 181 0.81 -18.27 -8.41
N PHE A 182 -0.29 -18.02 -7.70
CA PHE A 182 -0.27 -17.39 -6.38
C PHE A 182 0.48 -18.24 -5.35
N LYS A 183 1.43 -17.63 -4.66
CA LYS A 183 2.19 -18.25 -3.57
C LYS A 183 2.42 -17.25 -2.46
N LEU A 184 2.29 -17.68 -1.21
CA LEU A 184 2.64 -16.88 -0.04
C LEU A 184 4.15 -16.64 0.01
N LEU A 185 4.59 -15.52 0.59
CA LEU A 185 6.01 -15.17 0.67
C LEU A 185 6.81 -16.16 1.53
N TYR A 186 6.14 -16.76 2.51
CA TYR A 186 6.72 -17.70 3.46
C TYR A 186 5.67 -18.70 3.94
N GLU A 187 6.12 -19.90 4.32
CA GLU A 187 5.28 -20.95 4.91
C GLU A 187 4.96 -20.67 6.39
N ASP A 188 3.89 -21.28 6.93
CA ASP A 188 3.51 -21.15 8.34
C ASP A 188 4.58 -21.67 9.31
N SER A 189 5.33 -22.69 8.88
CA SER A 189 6.37 -23.38 9.64
C SER A 189 7.66 -22.55 9.80
N MET A 190 7.87 -21.54 8.95
CA MET A 190 9.08 -20.72 8.96
C MET A 190 9.20 -20.00 10.31
N PRO A 191 10.34 -20.00 11.01
CA PRO A 191 10.49 -19.26 12.28
C PRO A 191 10.15 -17.77 12.16
N ILE A 192 9.64 -17.18 13.25
CA ILE A 192 9.18 -15.78 13.28
C ILE A 192 10.27 -14.82 12.80
N ARG A 193 11.49 -14.94 13.33
CA ARG A 193 12.60 -14.05 12.95
C ARG A 193 12.99 -14.21 11.48
N GLN A 194 12.86 -15.41 10.92
CA GLN A 194 13.11 -15.65 9.50
C GLN A 194 12.01 -15.05 8.61
N ARG A 195 10.75 -15.06 9.06
CA ARG A 195 9.64 -14.36 8.37
C ARG A 195 9.90 -12.86 8.30
N ILE A 196 10.29 -12.26 9.43
CA ILE A 196 10.62 -10.83 9.51
C ILE A 196 11.78 -10.49 8.56
N GLU A 197 12.85 -11.29 8.58
CA GLU A 197 14.00 -11.13 7.67
C GLU A 197 13.58 -11.26 6.20
N THR A 198 12.73 -12.24 5.87
CA THR A 198 12.22 -12.46 4.51
C THR A 198 11.42 -11.26 4.03
N ILE A 199 10.48 -10.74 4.83
CA ILE A 199 9.72 -9.54 4.47
C ILE A 199 10.67 -8.34 4.29
N ALA A 200 11.63 -8.16 5.21
CA ALA A 200 12.58 -7.05 5.14
C ALA A 200 13.43 -7.07 3.86
N ARG A 201 13.95 -8.23 3.48
CA ARG A 201 14.78 -8.37 2.27
C ARG A 201 13.97 -8.34 0.99
N GLU A 202 12.92 -9.15 0.93
CA GLU A 202 12.20 -9.43 -0.30
C GLU A 202 11.19 -8.33 -0.66
N VAL A 203 10.60 -7.66 0.34
CA VAL A 203 9.58 -6.62 0.12
C VAL A 203 10.17 -5.23 0.29
N TYR A 204 10.99 -5.01 1.33
CA TYR A 204 11.50 -3.66 1.64
C TYR A 204 12.85 -3.36 0.97
N GLY A 205 13.63 -4.39 0.64
CA GLY A 205 15.00 -4.24 0.14
C GLY A 205 16.00 -3.84 1.23
N ALA A 206 15.76 -4.25 2.48
CA ALA A 206 16.73 -4.13 3.56
C ALA A 206 17.86 -5.16 3.38
N ASP A 207 19.06 -4.85 3.89
CA ASP A 207 20.17 -5.82 3.93
C ASP A 207 19.97 -6.87 5.04
N GLY A 208 19.13 -6.56 6.03
CA GLY A 208 18.66 -7.48 7.05
C GLY A 208 17.92 -6.80 8.19
N VAL A 209 17.81 -7.49 9.32
CA VAL A 209 17.05 -7.04 10.50
C VAL A 209 17.93 -6.99 11.74
N SER A 210 17.78 -5.93 12.54
CA SER A 210 18.36 -5.84 13.89
C SER A 210 17.25 -5.83 14.94
N TYR A 211 17.55 -6.31 16.14
CA TYR A 211 16.59 -6.44 17.22
C TYR A 211 17.09 -5.73 18.47
N SER A 212 16.21 -5.00 19.16
CA SER A 212 16.43 -4.62 20.55
C SER A 212 16.51 -5.88 21.43
N ALA A 213 17.10 -5.77 22.62
CA ALA A 213 17.15 -6.88 23.57
C ALA A 213 15.75 -7.39 23.93
N GLU A 214 14.79 -6.47 24.10
CA GLU A 214 13.39 -6.78 24.38
C GLU A 214 12.72 -7.51 23.22
N ALA A 215 12.87 -7.00 21.99
CA ALA A 215 12.29 -7.61 20.80
C ALA A 215 12.86 -9.02 20.55
N LYS A 216 14.16 -9.22 20.77
CA LYS A 216 14.81 -10.52 20.62
C LYS A 216 14.27 -11.54 21.63
N ALA A 217 14.16 -11.17 22.90
CA ALA A 217 13.62 -12.05 23.94
C ALA A 217 12.14 -12.40 23.68
N LYS A 218 11.34 -11.41 23.24
CA LYS A 218 9.95 -11.63 22.82
C LYS A 218 9.87 -12.60 21.63
N ALA A 219 10.67 -12.40 20.58
CA ALA A 219 10.70 -13.28 19.42
C ALA A 219 11.01 -14.74 19.80
N GLU A 220 12.05 -14.95 20.61
CA GLU A 220 12.49 -16.28 21.05
C GLU A 220 11.40 -16.99 21.86
N ARG A 221 10.71 -16.27 22.74
CA ARG A 221 9.56 -16.82 23.47
C ARG A 221 8.42 -17.22 22.53
N MET A 222 8.09 -16.35 21.56
CA MET A 222 6.99 -16.60 20.62
C MET A 222 7.27 -17.75 19.65
N GLU A 223 8.53 -17.95 19.26
CA GLU A 223 8.94 -19.08 18.40
C GLU A 223 8.79 -20.43 19.12
N ASN A 224 8.93 -20.44 20.45
CA ASN A 224 8.81 -21.64 21.27
C ASN A 224 7.38 -21.89 21.80
N ASP A 225 6.44 -20.95 21.60
CA ASP A 225 5.05 -21.10 22.03
C ASP A 225 4.19 -21.72 20.89
N PRO A 226 3.62 -22.93 21.08
CA PRO A 226 2.79 -23.58 20.07
C PRO A 226 1.58 -22.75 19.61
N ASN A 227 1.04 -21.88 20.46
CA ASN A 227 -0.12 -21.05 20.14
C ASN A 227 0.25 -19.80 19.34
N MET A 228 1.52 -19.36 19.42
CA MET A 228 1.98 -18.11 18.80
C MET A 228 2.85 -18.34 17.59
N LYS A 229 3.59 -19.44 17.55
CA LYS A 229 4.56 -19.70 16.48
C LYS A 229 3.93 -19.64 15.11
N ASN A 230 2.67 -20.04 14.92
CA ASN A 230 2.03 -20.04 13.60
C ASN A 230 1.19 -18.76 13.32
N MET A 231 1.22 -17.76 14.20
CA MET A 231 0.52 -16.49 13.97
C MET A 231 1.12 -15.73 12.77
N ALA A 232 0.28 -14.99 12.05
CA ALA A 232 0.73 -14.22 10.89
C ALA A 232 1.55 -12.99 11.29
N THR A 233 2.50 -12.59 10.45
CA THR A 233 3.38 -11.45 10.72
C THR A 233 2.79 -10.16 10.14
N CYS A 234 2.43 -9.21 11.02
CA CYS A 234 1.93 -7.89 10.63
C CYS A 234 2.98 -6.82 10.93
N MET A 235 3.78 -6.46 9.93
CA MET A 235 4.87 -5.49 10.10
C MET A 235 4.33 -4.07 10.37
N VAL A 236 4.95 -3.39 11.33
CA VAL A 236 4.66 -1.98 11.64
C VAL A 236 5.89 -1.13 11.32
N LYS A 237 5.79 -0.35 10.25
CA LYS A 237 6.80 0.63 9.85
C LYS A 237 6.12 1.88 9.29
N THR A 238 6.92 2.90 8.99
CA THR A 238 6.43 4.07 8.24
C THR A 238 5.91 3.66 6.86
N HIS A 239 4.83 4.30 6.40
CA HIS A 239 4.29 4.15 5.06
C HIS A 239 4.92 5.11 4.05
N LEU A 240 5.82 6.00 4.50
CA LEU A 240 6.38 7.07 3.70
C LEU A 240 7.68 6.68 2.98
N SER A 241 8.15 5.45 3.19
CA SER A 241 9.39 4.89 2.64
C SER A 241 9.28 3.37 2.60
N LEU A 242 9.98 2.72 1.65
CA LEU A 242 10.21 1.27 1.71
C LEU A 242 11.01 0.89 2.96
N SER A 243 11.87 1.79 3.45
CA SER A 243 12.60 1.62 4.70
C SER A 243 11.77 1.99 5.94
N HIS A 244 12.41 1.90 7.11
CA HIS A 244 11.84 2.39 8.37
C HIS A 244 11.93 3.92 8.53
N ASP A 245 12.76 4.59 7.73
CA ASP A 245 12.98 6.03 7.80
C ASP A 245 12.09 6.76 6.76
N PRO A 246 11.14 7.61 7.19
CA PRO A 246 10.22 8.31 6.30
C PRO A 246 10.89 9.32 5.35
N VAL A 247 12.14 9.73 5.63
CA VAL A 247 12.88 10.70 4.82
C VAL A 247 13.49 10.04 3.58
N LEU A 248 13.83 8.75 3.65
CA LEU A 248 14.42 8.03 2.53
C LEU A 248 13.39 7.78 1.43
N LYS A 249 13.63 8.32 0.23
CA LYS A 249 12.74 8.23 -0.93
C LYS A 249 13.29 7.28 -2.01
N GLY A 250 12.49 7.05 -3.05
CA GLY A 250 12.84 6.11 -4.11
C GLY A 250 12.92 4.66 -3.62
N ARG A 251 14.07 4.02 -3.86
CA ARG A 251 14.39 2.63 -3.46
C ARG A 251 15.68 2.63 -2.64
N PRO A 252 15.62 2.87 -1.31
CA PRO A 252 16.81 2.93 -0.46
C PRO A 252 17.55 1.59 -0.41
N LYS A 253 18.88 1.65 -0.29
CA LYS A 253 19.79 0.50 -0.17
C LYS A 253 20.75 0.71 1.01
N GLY A 254 21.43 -0.34 1.47
CA GLY A 254 22.46 -0.18 2.50
C GLY A 254 21.89 0.04 3.91
N TRP A 255 20.70 -0.49 4.21
CA TRP A 255 19.99 -0.21 5.45
C TRP A 255 19.46 -1.48 6.11
N THR A 256 19.43 -1.47 7.44
CA THR A 256 18.92 -2.56 8.28
C THR A 256 17.60 -2.16 8.91
N LEU A 257 16.64 -3.07 8.97
CA LEU A 257 15.34 -2.83 9.62
C LEU A 257 15.47 -3.00 11.14
N PRO A 258 15.27 -1.94 11.96
CA PRO A 258 15.45 -2.03 13.40
C PRO A 258 14.13 -2.40 14.11
N ILE A 259 13.99 -3.64 14.57
CA ILE A 259 12.84 -4.08 15.36
C ILE A 259 13.05 -3.70 16.82
N ARG A 260 12.21 -2.79 17.31
CA ARG A 260 12.29 -2.24 18.67
C ARG A 260 11.42 -3.03 19.65
N ASP A 261 10.30 -3.55 19.18
CA ASP A 261 9.37 -4.37 19.97
C ASP A 261 8.61 -5.35 19.06
N ILE A 262 7.96 -6.36 19.65
CA ILE A 262 7.04 -7.28 18.98
C ILE A 262 5.79 -7.42 19.84
N LEU A 263 4.66 -6.89 19.34
CA LEU A 263 3.36 -7.01 20.01
C LEU A 263 2.65 -8.29 19.58
N THR A 264 1.60 -8.66 20.31
CA THR A 264 0.77 -9.84 20.03
C THR A 264 -0.68 -9.45 20.03
N TYR A 265 -1.37 -9.71 18.92
CA TYR A 265 -2.81 -9.54 18.81
C TYR A 265 -3.45 -10.92 18.73
N GLY A 266 -3.59 -11.58 19.89
CA GLY A 266 -3.99 -12.98 19.98
C GLY A 266 -5.35 -13.28 19.33
N GLY A 267 -6.34 -12.40 19.52
CA GLY A 267 -7.66 -12.56 18.90
C GLY A 267 -7.66 -12.42 17.38
N ALA A 268 -6.74 -11.64 16.83
CA ALA A 268 -6.57 -11.51 15.38
C ALA A 268 -5.61 -12.55 14.79
N GLY A 269 -4.83 -13.23 15.64
CA GLY A 269 -3.83 -14.21 15.23
C GLY A 269 -2.55 -13.58 14.66
N PHE A 270 -2.13 -12.40 15.15
CA PHE A 270 -0.95 -11.69 14.63
C PHE A 270 0.17 -11.56 15.65
N ILE A 271 1.40 -11.71 15.17
CA ILE A 271 2.58 -11.08 15.77
C ILE A 271 2.87 -9.77 15.02
N VAL A 272 3.32 -8.76 15.75
CA VAL A 272 3.35 -7.39 15.24
C VAL A 272 4.72 -6.76 15.52
N PRO A 273 5.73 -7.04 14.67
CA PRO A 273 7.06 -6.45 14.80
C PRO A 273 7.04 -4.95 14.50
N VAL A 274 7.66 -4.17 15.40
CA VAL A 274 7.60 -2.70 15.39
C VAL A 274 8.95 -2.10 15.01
N ALA A 275 9.02 -1.49 13.84
CA ALA A 275 10.23 -0.87 13.28
C ALA A 275 10.25 0.66 13.34
N GLY A 276 9.17 1.29 13.81
CA GLY A 276 9.05 2.74 13.92
C GLY A 276 8.07 3.15 15.01
N ASP A 277 7.92 4.46 15.20
CA ASP A 277 7.02 4.98 16.23
C ASP A 277 5.55 4.75 15.83
N ILE A 278 4.78 4.20 16.75
CA ILE A 278 3.36 3.96 16.55
C ILE A 278 2.56 5.12 17.10
N LYS A 279 1.90 5.90 16.23
CA LYS A 279 0.85 6.83 16.66
C LYS A 279 -0.49 6.13 16.67
N LEU A 280 -0.91 5.65 17.84
CA LEU A 280 -2.23 5.05 18.06
C LEU A 280 -3.34 6.10 18.25
N MET A 281 -2.97 7.28 18.75
CA MET A 281 -3.91 8.36 19.06
C MET A 281 -3.44 9.63 18.34
N PRO A 282 -3.92 9.90 17.12
CA PRO A 282 -3.58 11.14 16.42
C PRO A 282 -4.17 12.34 17.18
N GLY A 283 -3.34 13.38 17.35
CA GLY A 283 -3.80 14.67 17.87
C GLY A 283 -4.45 15.53 16.78
N THR A 284 -5.17 16.56 17.19
CA THR A 284 -5.76 17.55 16.28
C THR A 284 -4.68 18.51 15.74
N SER A 285 -4.93 19.11 14.56
CA SER A 285 -4.12 20.21 14.04
C SER A 285 -4.31 21.49 14.88
N SER A 286 -3.39 22.45 14.73
CA SER A 286 -3.49 23.77 15.39
C SER A 286 -4.75 24.55 14.99
N ASP A 287 -5.21 24.37 13.75
CA ASP A 287 -6.52 24.79 13.27
C ASP A 287 -7.35 23.57 12.84
N PRO A 288 -8.13 22.97 13.75
CA PRO A 288 -8.86 21.75 13.46
C PRO A 288 -10.15 22.02 12.67
N ALA A 289 -10.45 21.14 11.70
CA ALA A 289 -11.59 21.28 10.80
C ALA A 289 -12.94 21.40 11.52
N PHE A 290 -13.10 20.80 12.71
CA PHE A 290 -14.34 20.87 13.49
C PHE A 290 -14.77 22.29 13.83
N ARG A 291 -13.85 23.26 13.83
CA ARG A 291 -14.18 24.69 14.03
C ARG A 291 -15.03 25.28 12.91
N LYS A 292 -15.00 24.67 11.72
CA LYS A 292 -15.71 25.09 10.52
C LYS A 292 -16.97 24.26 10.28
N ILE A 293 -17.21 23.24 11.09
CA ILE A 293 -18.37 22.36 10.98
C ILE A 293 -19.57 23.06 11.60
N ASP A 294 -20.64 23.17 10.82
CA ASP A 294 -21.91 23.75 11.27
C ASP A 294 -23.09 23.10 10.53
N ILE A 295 -24.30 23.28 11.03
CA ILE A 295 -25.54 22.83 10.39
C ILE A 295 -26.47 24.01 10.15
N ASP A 296 -26.91 24.14 8.90
CA ASP A 296 -27.94 25.08 8.54
C ASP A 296 -29.29 24.62 9.13
N VAL A 297 -29.80 25.35 10.14
CA VAL A 297 -30.98 24.90 10.92
C VAL A 297 -32.30 24.92 10.15
N GLU A 298 -32.37 25.67 9.04
CA GLU A 298 -33.56 25.70 8.19
C GLU A 298 -33.54 24.56 7.16
N THR A 299 -32.38 24.29 6.56
CA THR A 299 -32.26 23.32 5.46
C THR A 299 -31.72 21.96 5.87
N GLY A 300 -31.16 21.84 7.09
CA GLY A 300 -30.45 20.66 7.58
C GLY A 300 -29.10 20.40 6.89
N LYS A 301 -28.61 21.32 6.04
CA LYS A 301 -27.36 21.14 5.30
C LYS A 301 -26.14 21.31 6.20
N VAL A 302 -25.27 20.31 6.22
CA VAL A 302 -23.98 20.35 6.92
C VAL A 302 -22.95 21.15 6.10
N LYS A 303 -22.22 22.05 6.76
CA LYS A 303 -21.15 22.88 6.20
C LYS A 303 -19.81 22.47 6.81
N GLY A 304 -18.72 22.60 6.04
CA GLY A 304 -17.35 22.45 6.53
C GLY A 304 -16.88 21.03 6.88
N LEU A 305 -17.64 19.99 6.51
CA LEU A 305 -17.29 18.59 6.74
C LEU A 305 -16.34 18.01 5.68
N PHE A 306 -16.45 18.48 4.43
CA PHE A 306 -15.62 18.12 3.27
C PHE A 306 -15.32 19.36 2.41
#